data_AF-A0A519XZK2-F1
#
_entry.id   AF-A0A519XZK2-F1
#
_cell.length_a   1.000
_cell.length_b   1.000
_cell.length_c   1.000
_cell.angle_alpha   90.00
_cell.angle_beta   90.00
_cell.angle_gamma   90.00
#
_symmetry.space_group_name_H-M   'P 1'
#
loop_
_entity.id
_entity.type
_entity.pdbx_description
1 polymer ?
#
loop_
_entity_poly.entity_id
_entity_poly.type
_entity_poly.pdbx_seq_one_letter_code
_entity_poly.pdbx_strand_id
1 'polypeptide(L)'
;VAIANWAKAYKMKIKGALLVAPSDVEAPKYTFDTVGFKQMPVERIDFKTILVASSNDEWMSMERAKFFAESWGSQLINIGEAGHINATSGFGEWKEGLAILKEFE
;
A
#
# COMPACT_ATOMS: atom_id res chain seq x y z
N VAL A 1 1.31 -4.61 2.77
CA VAL A 1 1.20 -5.88 3.56
C VAL A 1 2.10 -5.92 4.77
N ALA A 2 3.41 -5.69 4.63
CA ALA A 2 4.37 -5.75 5.74
C ALA A 2 4.05 -4.77 6.88
N ILE A 3 3.88 -3.47 6.57
CA ILE A 3 3.54 -2.45 7.58
C ILE A 3 2.21 -2.74 8.27
N ALA A 4 1.19 -3.20 7.54
CA ALA A 4 -0.10 -3.57 8.14
C ALA A 4 0.06 -4.76 9.13
N ASN A 5 0.82 -5.79 8.77
CA ASN A 5 1.12 -6.91 9.67
C ASN A 5 1.94 -6.46 10.89
N TRP A 6 2.93 -5.60 10.67
CA TRP A 6 3.75 -5.05 11.74
C TRP A 6 2.93 -4.20 12.70
N ALA A 7 2.07 -3.32 12.19
CA ALA A 7 1.21 -2.45 13.02
C ALA A 7 0.23 -3.26 13.88
N LYS A 8 -0.30 -4.36 13.33
CA LYS A 8 -1.13 -5.32 14.07
C LYS A 8 -0.37 -5.94 15.27
N ALA A 9 0.91 -6.27 15.09
CA ALA A 9 1.72 -6.94 16.10
C ALA A 9 2.40 -5.97 17.09
N TYR A 10 2.72 -4.75 16.66
CA TYR A 10 3.55 -3.81 17.40
C TYR A 10 2.87 -2.44 17.53
N LYS A 11 2.62 -2.02 18.76
CA LYS A 11 1.96 -0.74 19.09
C LYS A 11 2.96 0.38 19.40
N MET A 12 3.85 0.65 18.45
CA MET A 12 4.88 1.68 18.60
C MET A 12 4.40 3.03 18.05
N LYS A 13 4.96 4.13 18.56
CA LYS A 13 4.70 5.48 18.03
C LYS A 13 5.50 5.69 16.74
N ILE A 14 4.81 5.78 15.60
CA ILE A 14 5.37 6.18 14.30
C ILE A 14 4.66 7.45 13.82
N LYS A 15 5.38 8.36 13.15
CA LYS A 15 4.82 9.61 12.59
C LYS A 15 3.80 9.32 11.47
N GLY A 16 4.15 8.41 10.57
CA GLY A 16 3.23 7.86 9.58
C GLY A 16 3.92 6.89 8.63
N ALA A 17 3.16 6.30 7.71
CA ALA A 17 3.71 5.46 6.64
C ALA A 17 3.04 5.72 5.29
N LEU A 18 3.87 5.81 4.25
CA LEU A 18 3.45 5.85 2.85
C LEU A 18 3.48 4.42 2.29
N LEU A 19 2.32 3.89 1.91
CA LEU A 19 2.13 2.54 1.38
C LEU A 19 1.95 2.62 -0.13
N VAL A 20 3.01 2.36 -0.89
CA VAL A 20 3.03 2.54 -2.35
C VAL A 20 2.82 1.20 -3.04
N ALA A 21 1.82 1.11 -3.92
CA ALA A 21 1.49 -0.09 -4.68
C ALA A 21 1.53 -1.40 -3.85
N PRO A 22 0.86 -1.46 -2.67
CA PRO A 22 0.88 -2.69 -1.89
C PRO A 22 0.29 -3.84 -2.70
N SER A 23 0.93 -5.00 -2.66
CA SER A 23 0.42 -6.17 -3.39
C SER A 23 -0.65 -6.91 -2.60
N ASP A 24 -1.71 -7.37 -3.27
CA ASP A 24 -2.76 -8.18 -2.68
C ASP A 24 -2.37 -9.66 -2.73
N VAL A 25 -1.83 -10.20 -1.63
CA VAL A 25 -1.39 -11.60 -1.53
C VAL A 25 -2.52 -12.62 -1.63
N GLU A 26 -3.78 -12.17 -1.55
CA GLU A 26 -4.96 -13.01 -1.70
C GLU A 26 -5.49 -12.99 -3.15
N ALA A 27 -4.92 -12.17 -4.03
CA ALA A 27 -5.34 -12.10 -5.42
C ALA A 27 -5.04 -13.41 -6.15
N PRO A 28 -5.91 -13.88 -7.07
CA PRO A 28 -5.70 -15.13 -7.81
C PRO A 28 -4.38 -15.23 -8.59
N LYS A 29 -3.75 -14.08 -8.88
CA LYS A 29 -2.45 -13.99 -9.57
C LYS A 29 -1.28 -14.43 -8.69
N TYR A 30 -1.43 -14.40 -7.37
CA TYR A 30 -0.44 -14.95 -6.44
C TYR A 30 -0.50 -16.48 -6.45
N THR A 31 0.26 -17.10 -7.35
CA THR A 31 0.38 -18.56 -7.49
C THR A 31 1.63 -19.15 -6.85
N PHE A 32 2.45 -18.30 -6.21
CA PHE A 32 3.68 -18.66 -5.53
C PHE A 32 3.55 -18.44 -4.02
N ASP A 33 4.38 -19.13 -3.23
CA ASP A 33 4.29 -19.10 -1.78
C ASP A 33 4.73 -17.73 -1.21
N THR A 34 3.86 -17.11 -0.42
CA THR A 34 4.10 -15.85 0.29
C THR A 34 4.41 -16.16 1.76
N VAL A 35 5.56 -16.79 2.02
CA VAL A 35 5.98 -17.20 3.37
C VAL A 35 5.94 -16.01 4.32
N GLY A 36 5.14 -16.11 5.39
CA GLY A 36 4.95 -15.04 6.38
C GLY A 36 3.87 -14.00 6.05
N PHE A 37 3.31 -14.03 4.83
CA PHE A 37 2.31 -13.06 4.34
C PHE A 37 1.17 -13.78 3.62
N LYS A 38 0.46 -14.66 4.34
CA LYS A 38 -0.59 -15.52 3.77
C LYS A 38 -1.97 -14.88 3.70
N GLN A 39 -2.20 -13.81 4.45
CA GLN A 39 -3.48 -13.11 4.52
C GLN A 39 -3.21 -11.61 4.59
N MET A 40 -4.14 -10.83 4.04
CA MET A 40 -4.11 -9.39 4.15
C MET A 40 -4.69 -8.97 5.50
N PRO A 41 -3.93 -8.24 6.34
CA PRO A 41 -4.49 -7.66 7.57
C PRO A 41 -5.61 -6.70 7.19
N VAL A 42 -6.68 -6.67 7.97
CA VAL A 42 -7.82 -5.75 7.78
C VAL A 42 -8.07 -4.91 9.03
N GLU A 43 -7.19 -5.02 10.02
CA GLU A 43 -7.20 -4.20 11.21
C GLU A 43 -6.77 -2.76 10.89
N ARG A 44 -7.42 -1.80 11.55
CA ARG A 44 -7.07 -0.39 11.45
C ARG A 44 -5.64 -0.16 11.93
N ILE A 45 -4.90 0.70 11.22
CA ILE A 45 -3.56 1.11 11.61
C ILE A 45 -3.66 2.32 12.56
N ASP A 46 -3.02 2.23 13.72
CA ASP A 46 -3.13 3.22 14.81
C ASP A 46 -2.28 4.49 14.60
N PHE A 47 -1.77 4.72 13.38
CA PHE A 47 -1.01 5.91 13.00
C PHE A 47 -1.35 6.36 11.57
N LYS A 48 -1.01 7.60 11.22
CA LYS A 48 -1.35 8.19 9.91
C LYS A 48 -0.74 7.34 8.80
N THR A 49 -1.55 6.94 7.83
CA THR A 49 -1.10 6.20 6.65
C THR A 49 -1.70 6.78 5.39
N ILE A 50 -0.92 6.77 4.31
CA ILE A 50 -1.36 7.13 2.96
C ILE A 50 -1.09 5.92 2.08
N LEU A 51 -2.11 5.41 1.39
CA LEU A 51 -2.01 4.36 0.39
C LEU A 51 -2.00 5.00 -0.99
N VAL A 52 -0.91 4.81 -1.74
CA VAL A 52 -0.81 5.23 -3.13
C VAL A 52 -1.07 4.03 -4.03
N ALA A 53 -2.09 4.14 -4.88
CA ALA A 53 -2.53 3.08 -5.78
C ALA A 53 -2.53 3.55 -7.23
N SER A 54 -2.41 2.56 -8.12
CA SER A 54 -2.51 2.71 -9.56
C SER A 54 -3.76 1.97 -10.04
N SER A 55 -4.45 2.57 -11.03
CA SER A 55 -5.68 2.01 -11.60
C SER A 55 -5.44 0.78 -12.49
N ASN A 56 -4.20 0.58 -12.94
CA ASN A 56 -3.77 -0.55 -13.77
C ASN A 56 -2.62 -1.34 -13.12
N ASP A 57 -2.54 -1.36 -11.77
CA ASP A 57 -1.62 -2.25 -11.07
C ASP A 57 -2.02 -3.72 -11.27
N GLU A 58 -1.05 -4.54 -11.64
CA GLU A 58 -1.25 -5.96 -11.92
C GLU A 58 -1.34 -6.81 -10.64
N TRP A 59 -0.92 -6.28 -9.49
CA TRP A 59 -0.84 -6.97 -8.21
C TRP A 59 -1.94 -6.58 -7.22
N MET A 60 -2.66 -5.50 -7.49
CA MET A 60 -3.76 -5.03 -6.65
C MET A 60 -4.74 -4.21 -7.47
N SER A 61 -5.99 -4.68 -7.56
CA SER A 61 -7.03 -3.91 -8.23
C SER A 61 -7.39 -2.63 -7.44
N MET A 62 -7.89 -1.61 -8.14
CA MET A 62 -8.33 -0.38 -7.47
C MET A 62 -9.48 -0.62 -6.47
N GLU A 63 -10.32 -1.63 -6.69
CA GLU A 63 -11.35 -2.05 -5.74
C GLU A 63 -10.73 -2.58 -4.44
N ARG A 64 -9.72 -3.46 -4.55
CA ARG A 64 -9.00 -3.98 -3.38
C ARG A 64 -8.20 -2.90 -2.67
N ALA A 65 -7.57 -1.99 -3.42
CA ALA A 65 -6.88 -0.84 -2.84
C ALA A 65 -7.83 0.05 -2.00
N LYS A 66 -9.05 0.31 -2.48
CA LYS A 66 -10.09 1.02 -1.73
C LYS A 66 -10.48 0.27 -0.46
N PHE A 67 -10.80 -1.02 -0.59
CA PHE A 67 -11.15 -1.88 0.56
C PHE A 67 -10.07 -1.86 1.65
N PHE A 68 -8.79 -1.98 1.26
CA PHE A 68 -7.69 -1.94 2.22
C PHE A 68 -7.45 -0.56 2.80
N ALA A 69 -7.56 0.51 2.01
CA ALA A 69 -7.46 1.87 2.53
C ALA A 69 -8.54 2.15 3.58
N GLU A 70 -9.78 1.73 3.32
CA GLU A 70 -10.89 1.84 4.28
C GLU A 70 -10.63 1.02 5.54
N SER A 71 -10.22 -0.25 5.38
CA SER A 71 -9.93 -1.17 6.50
C SER A 71 -8.78 -0.66 7.38
N TRP A 72 -7.70 -0.18 6.77
CA TRP A 72 -6.53 0.36 7.47
C TRP A 72 -6.74 1.77 8.02
N GLY A 73 -7.80 2.47 7.59
CA GLY A 73 -8.00 3.89 7.90
C GLY A 73 -6.98 4.81 7.20
N SER A 74 -6.46 4.38 6.05
CA SER A 74 -5.50 5.12 5.24
C SER A 74 -6.19 6.14 4.34
N GLN A 75 -5.54 7.27 4.10
CA GLN A 75 -5.87 8.14 2.97
C GLN A 75 -5.49 7.43 1.66
N LEU A 76 -6.41 7.32 0.72
CA LEU A 76 -6.15 6.72 -0.58
C LEU A 76 -5.83 7.81 -1.62
N ILE A 77 -4.68 7.69 -2.29
CA ILE A 77 -4.29 8.51 -3.43
C ILE A 77 -4.20 7.59 -4.65
N ASN A 78 -5.04 7.83 -5.66
CA ASN A 78 -4.94 7.18 -6.95
C ASN A 78 -4.17 8.09 -7.91
N ILE A 79 -3.05 7.62 -8.44
CA ILE A 79 -2.20 8.39 -9.37
C ILE A 79 -2.46 8.06 -10.85
N GLY A 80 -3.61 7.45 -11.16
CA GLY A 80 -4.00 7.08 -12.51
C GLY A 80 -3.39 5.76 -12.96
N GLU A 81 -3.04 5.66 -14.24
CA GLU A 81 -2.42 4.47 -14.84
C GLU A 81 -0.90 4.50 -14.65
N ALA A 82 -0.41 3.91 -13.56
CA ALA A 82 0.99 3.96 -13.12
C ALA A 82 1.67 2.58 -13.00
N GLY A 83 1.03 1.52 -13.50
CA GLY A 83 1.48 0.13 -13.35
C GLY A 83 1.65 -0.23 -11.88
N HIS A 84 2.73 -0.94 -11.55
CA HIS A 84 3.09 -1.28 -10.16
C HIS A 84 4.01 -0.24 -9.49
N ILE A 85 3.99 1.02 -9.97
CA ILE A 85 4.75 2.16 -9.43
C ILE A 85 6.23 1.80 -9.18
N ASN A 86 6.86 1.15 -10.16
CA ASN A 86 8.24 0.72 -10.10
C ASN A 86 9.06 1.34 -11.25
N ALA A 87 10.36 1.07 -11.29
CA ALA A 87 11.24 1.60 -12.34
C ALA A 87 10.77 1.21 -13.76
N THR A 88 10.26 -0.01 -13.94
CA THR A 88 9.74 -0.52 -15.21
C THR A 88 8.48 0.23 -15.66
N SER A 89 7.65 0.70 -14.72
CA SER A 89 6.48 1.53 -15.02
C SER A 89 6.78 3.04 -15.07
N GLY A 90 8.07 3.43 -15.05
CA GLY A 90 8.52 4.82 -15.21
C GLY A 90 8.73 5.59 -13.90
N PHE A 91 8.60 4.93 -12.75
CA PHE A 91 8.72 5.54 -11.42
C PHE A 91 10.12 5.31 -10.86
N GLY A 92 11.06 6.17 -11.27
CA GLY A 92 12.44 6.26 -10.77
C GLY A 92 12.55 7.17 -9.55
N GLU A 93 13.05 8.41 -9.75
CA GLU A 93 13.17 9.40 -8.66
C GLU A 93 11.82 9.83 -8.04
N TRP A 94 10.72 9.66 -8.79
CA TRP A 94 9.33 9.93 -8.41
C TRP A 94 9.14 11.12 -7.45
N LYS A 95 9.32 12.34 -7.99
CA LYS A 95 9.19 13.60 -7.24
C LYS A 95 7.81 13.80 -6.60
N GLU A 96 6.76 13.31 -7.25
CA GLU A 96 5.40 13.33 -6.71
C GLU A 96 5.29 12.48 -5.44
N GLY A 97 5.89 11.28 -5.41
CA GLY A 97 5.93 10.45 -4.20
C GLY A 97 6.63 11.14 -3.03
N LEU A 98 7.71 11.88 -3.30
CA LEU A 98 8.37 12.71 -2.29
C LEU A 98 7.47 13.86 -1.80
N ALA A 99 6.64 14.45 -2.67
CA ALA A 99 5.70 15.48 -2.27
C ALA A 99 4.59 14.91 -1.37
N ILE A 100 4.06 13.72 -1.70
CA ILE A 100 3.07 13.02 -0.86
C ILE A 100 3.68 12.66 0.49
N LEU A 101 4.95 12.20 0.53
CA LEU A 101 5.63 11.87 1.78
C LEU A 101 5.74 13.08 2.72
N LYS A 102 5.88 14.29 2.16
CA LYS A 102 5.92 15.52 2.97
C LYS A 102 4.58 15.87 3.62
N GLU A 103 3.47 15.23 3.25
CA GLU A 103 2.18 15.41 3.97
C GLU A 103 2.22 14.86 5.41
N PHE A 104 3.27 14.12 5.78
CA PHE A 104 3.53 13.71 7.17
C PHE A 104 4.37 14.72 7.95
N GLU A 105 4.91 15.78 7.33
CA GLU A 105 5.68 16.84 8.00
C GLU A 105 4.83 17.66 8.97
#